data_AF-A0A6M1UAU4-F1
#
_entry.id   AF-A0A6M1UAU4-F1
#
_cell.length_a   1.000
_cell.length_b   1.000
_cell.length_c   1.000
_cell.angle_alpha   90.00
_cell.angle_beta   90.00
_cell.angle_gamma   90.00
#
_symmetry.space_group_name_H-M   'P 1'
#
loop_
_entity.id
_entity.type
_entity.pdbx_description
1 polymer ?
#
loop_
_entity_poly.entity_id
_entity_poly.type
_entity_poly.pdbx_seq_one_letter_code
_entity_poly.pdbx_strand_id
1 'polypeptide(L)' 'MIDPDPREQAALRAALKNMAELMAEIGWTTRFQHLSEQQALALATAAVDGFQEAMRASAPALRDMEVPF' A
#
# COMPACT_ATOMS: atom_id res chain seq x y z
N MET A 1 -14.78 11.27 -1.66
CA MET A 1 -14.73 9.82 -1.36
C MET A 1 -14.06 9.18 -2.55
N ILE A 2 -13.04 8.35 -2.34
CA ILE A 2 -12.47 7.56 -3.44
C ILE A 2 -13.42 6.38 -3.62
N ASP A 3 -13.86 6.10 -4.85
CA ASP A 3 -14.61 4.90 -5.20
C ASP A 3 -13.64 3.92 -5.89
N PRO A 4 -12.84 3.18 -5.12
CA PRO A 4 -11.80 2.33 -5.68
C PRO A 4 -12.42 1.16 -6.43
N ASP A 5 -11.87 0.88 -7.60
CA ASP A 5 -12.21 -0.32 -8.36
C ASP A 5 -11.76 -1.60 -7.61
N PRO A 6 -12.16 -2.81 -8.04
CA PRO A 6 -11.79 -4.05 -7.35
C PRO A 6 -10.28 -4.28 -7.19
N ARG A 7 -9.48 -3.81 -8.15
CA ARG A 7 -8.02 -3.91 -8.13
C ARG A 7 -7.44 -2.94 -7.13
N GLU A 8 -7.91 -1.70 -7.13
CA GLU A 8 -7.54 -0.67 -6.15
C GLU A 8 -7.95 -1.09 -4.73
N GLN A 9 -9.11 -1.72 -4.55
CA GLN A 9 -9.52 -2.28 -3.25
C GLN A 9 -8.56 -3.39 -2.77
N ALA A 10 -8.13 -4.27 -3.67
CA ALA A 10 -7.14 -5.30 -3.33
C ALA A 10 -5.79 -4.67 -2.93
N ALA A 11 -5.36 -3.64 -3.65
CA ALA A 11 -4.14 -2.90 -3.32
C ALA A 11 -4.24 -2.14 -1.99
N LEU A 12 -5.40 -1.56 -1.67
CA LEU A 12 -5.65 -0.94 -0.36
C LEU A 12 -5.55 -1.96 0.79
N ARG A 13 -6.06 -3.18 0.59
CA ARG A 13 -5.90 -4.25 1.59
C ARG A 13 -4.43 -4.66 1.78
N ALA A 14 -3.65 -4.71 0.70
CA ALA A 14 -2.21 -4.98 0.79
C ALA A 14 -1.46 -3.87 1.53
N ALA A 15 -1.76 -2.60 1.24
CA ALA A 15 -1.23 -1.45 1.97
C ALA A 15 -1.54 -1.52 3.47
N LEU A 16 -2.78 -1.83 3.83
CA LEU A 16 -3.20 -1.99 5.23
C LEU A 16 -2.45 -3.13 5.93
N LYS A 17 -2.17 -4.23 5.23
CA LYS A 17 -1.38 -5.33 5.79
C LYS A 17 0.04 -4.87 6.15
N ASN A 18 0.71 -4.16 5.25
CA ASN A 18 2.05 -3.63 5.51
C ASN A 18 2.06 -2.63 6.67
N MET A 19 1.05 -1.76 6.75
CA MET A 19 0.88 -0.87 7.90
C MET A 19 0.68 -1.64 9.20
N ALA A 20 -0.08 -2.74 9.18
CA ALA A 20 -0.34 -3.56 10.37
C ALA A 20 0.93 -4.28 10.86
N GLU A 21 1.78 -4.75 9.96
CA GLU A 21 3.09 -5.32 10.28
C GLU A 21 3.97 -4.27 10.97
N LEU A 22 4.06 -3.06 10.41
CA LEU A 22 4.83 -1.98 11.02
C LEU A 22 4.24 -1.52 12.37
N MET A 23 2.92 -1.49 12.51
CA MET A 23 2.25 -1.18 13.78
C MET A 23 2.46 -2.25 14.85
N ALA A 24 2.75 -3.51 14.48
CA ALA A 24 3.15 -4.53 15.44
C ALA A 24 4.52 -4.23 16.06
N GLU A 25 5.43 -3.60 15.31
CA GLU A 25 6.74 -3.15 15.78
C GLU A 25 6.66 -1.86 16.62
N ILE A 26 5.83 -0.90 16.17
CA ILE A 26 5.62 0.38 16.87
C ILE A 26 4.78 0.20 18.15
N GLY A 27 3.90 -0.80 18.16
CA GLY A 27 2.96 -1.09 19.24
C GLY A 27 1.57 -0.51 18.97
N TRP A 28 0.57 -1.39 18.97
CA TRP A 28 -0.84 -1.06 18.70
C TRP A 28 -1.48 -0.11 19.70
N THR A 29 -0.91 0.04 20.90
CA THR A 29 -1.40 0.97 21.94
C THR A 29 -0.97 2.42 21.69
N THR A 30 0.02 2.63 20.82
CA THR A 30 0.49 3.96 20.45
C THR A 30 -0.57 4.64 19.60
N ARG A 31 -1.13 5.73 20.11
CA ARG A 31 -2.08 6.54 19.33
C ARG A 31 -1.36 7.13 18.13
N PHE A 32 -2.05 7.19 16.99
CA PHE A 32 -1.49 7.72 15.75
C PHE A 32 -0.91 9.14 15.89
N GLN A 33 -1.57 10.00 16.67
CA GLN A 33 -1.10 11.37 16.95
C GLN A 33 0.16 11.45 17.83
N HIS A 34 0.58 10.34 18.45
CA HIS A 34 1.76 10.25 19.30
C HIS A 34 2.94 9.57 18.58
N LEU A 35 2.77 9.19 17.31
CA LEU A 35 3.87 8.70 16.50
C LEU A 35 4.91 9.81 16.35
N SER A 36 6.19 9.45 16.44
CA SER A 36 7.25 10.36 16.01
C SER A 36 7.13 10.64 14.51
N GLU A 37 7.72 11.74 14.05
CA GLU A 37 7.76 12.05 12.61
C GLU A 37 8.34 10.89 11.79
N GLN A 38 9.40 10.25 12.30
CA GLN A 38 10.02 9.09 11.66
C GLN A 38 9.06 7.88 11.60
N GLN A 39 8.30 7.61 12.66
CA GLN A 39 7.32 6.52 12.69
C GLN A 39 6.15 6.79 11.75
N ALA A 40 5.65 8.03 11.72
CA ALA A 40 4.57 8.43 10.83
C ALA A 40 5.00 8.34 9.36
N LEU A 41 6.22 8.78 9.05
CA LEU A 41 6.80 8.65 7.71
C LEU A 41 6.94 7.18 7.31
N ALA A 42 7.53 6.35 8.18
CA ALA A 42 7.69 4.93 7.92
C ALA A 42 6.34 4.23 7.65
N LEU A 43 5.30 4.59 8.41
CA LEU A 43 3.97 4.03 8.24
C LEU A 43 3.32 4.44 6.91
N ALA A 44 3.48 5.70 6.51
CA ALA A 44 3.01 6.19 5.21
C ALA A 44 3.76 5.50 4.05
N THR A 45 5.08 5.35 4.16
CA THR A 45 5.90 4.64 3.17
C THR A 45 5.46 3.19 3.04
N ALA A 46 5.28 2.46 4.14
CA ALA A 46 4.83 1.06 4.12
C ALA A 46 3.47 0.90 3.43
N ALA A 47 2.55 1.84 3.63
CA ALA A 47 1.26 1.89 2.94
C ALA A 47 1.43 2.07 1.42
N VAL A 48 2.20 3.07 1.01
CA VAL A 48 2.41 3.39 -0.41
C VAL A 48 3.11 2.23 -1.11
N ASP A 49 4.14 1.65 -0.51
CA ASP A 49 4.87 0.52 -1.06
C ASP A 49 3.95 -0.70 -1.24
N GLY A 50 3.14 -1.02 -0.22
CA GLY A 50 2.19 -2.13 -0.31
C GLY A 50 1.12 -1.93 -1.38
N PHE A 51 0.62 -0.70 -1.51
CA PHE A 51 -0.33 -0.35 -2.56
C PHE A 51 0.30 -0.49 -3.96
N GLN A 52 1.47 0.10 -4.16
CA GLN A 52 2.14 0.09 -5.47
C GLN A 52 2.57 -1.31 -5.87
N GLU A 53 3.04 -2.13 -4.94
CA GLU A 53 3.41 -3.52 -5.20
C GLU A 53 2.20 -4.33 -5.65
N ALA A 54 1.08 -4.22 -4.94
CA ALA A 54 -0.16 -4.89 -5.32
C ALA A 54 -0.71 -4.40 -6.67
N MET A 55 -0.58 -3.10 -6.96
CA MET A 55 -0.92 -2.55 -8.28
C MET A 55 -0.02 -3.11 -9.38
N ARG A 56 1.30 -3.21 -9.17
CA ARG A 56 2.22 -3.79 -10.15
C ARG A 56 1.95 -5.28 -10.37
N ALA A 57 1.72 -6.04 -9.30
CA ALA A 57 1.43 -7.47 -9.37
C ALA A 57 0.09 -7.77 -10.08
N SER A 58 -0.88 -6.84 -10.00
CA SER A 58 -2.17 -6.94 -10.67
C SER A 58 -2.20 -6.31 -12.07
N ALA A 59 -1.07 -5.76 -12.55
CA ALA A 59 -1.00 -5.22 -13.90
C ALA A 59 -1.14 -6.36 -14.93
N PRO A 60 -1.92 -6.16 -16.02
CA PRO A 60 -1.92 -7.10 -17.13
C PRO A 60 -0.49 -7.30 -17.64
N ALA A 61 -0.10 -8.54 -17.92
CA ALA A 61 1.19 -8.80 -18.53
C ALA A 61 1.29 -8.01 -19.84
N LEU A 62 2.39 -7.28 -20.05
CA LEU A 62 2.73 -6.50 -21.26
C LEU A 62 2.71 -7.31 -22.58
N ARG A 63 2.32 -8.59 -22.56
CA ARG A 63 2.36 -9.51 -23.71
C ARG A 63 1.36 -9.18 -24.83
N ASP A 64 0.37 -8.31 -24.59
CA ASP A 64 -0.64 -7.97 -25.60
C ASP A 64 -0.51 -6.56 -26.19
N MET A 65 0.54 -5.80 -25.85
CA MET A 65 0.88 -4.59 -26.62
C MET A 65 1.83 -4.98 -27.76
N GLU A 66 1.29 -5.61 -28.80
CA GLU A 66 1.93 -5.55 -30.11
C GLU A 66 1.98 -4.08 -30.52
N VAL A 67 3.13 -3.43 -30.35
CA VAL A 67 3.40 -2.10 -30.91
C VAL A 67 3.53 -2.30 -32.42
N PRO A 68 2.58 -1.84 -33.26
CA PRO A 68 2.75 -1.91 -34.70
C PRO A 68 3.87 -0.94 -35.09
N PHE A 69 4.89 -1.45 -35.77
CA PHE A 69 5.94 -0.66 -36.40
C PHE A 69 5.45 -0.02 -37.70
#